data_AF-A0A7C6A5T0-F1
#
_entry.id   AF-A0A7C6A5T0-F1
#
_cell.length_a   1.000
_cell.length_b   1.000
_cell.length_c   1.000
_cell.angle_alpha   90.00
_cell.angle_beta   90.00
_cell.angle_gamma   90.00
#
_symmetry.space_group_name_H-M   'P 1'
#
loop_
_entity.id
_entity.type
_entity.pdbx_description
1 polymer ?
#
loop_
_entity_poly.entity_id
_entity_poly.type
_entity_poly.pdbx_seq_one_letter_code
_entity_poly.pdbx_strand_id
1 'polypeptide(L)'
;MLVRRARQESPSFDQRIQDLAKSGFQVLAQPEGCFLVSRGGFQACVRADAQGRPLIEKTARLIGGQAALLVDAGYQKFWQAPGGRREPALAEHLSQLHNFEEDLRQALGIPSLYNTSLGSVNTLHSYDRLQGRP
;
A
#
# COMPACT_ATOMS: atom_id res chain seq x y z
N MET A 1 7.50 24.26 -38.62
CA MET A 1 6.28 24.38 -37.78
C MET A 1 6.57 23.70 -36.44
N LEU A 2 6.43 24.41 -35.32
CA LEU A 2 6.53 23.82 -33.98
C LEU A 2 5.17 23.20 -33.63
N VAL A 3 5.08 21.87 -33.62
CA VAL A 3 3.89 21.16 -33.12
C VAL A 3 3.85 21.34 -31.61
N ARG A 4 2.96 22.22 -31.13
CA ARG A 4 2.63 22.26 -29.70
C ARG A 4 1.89 20.96 -29.38
N ARG A 5 2.54 20.05 -28.64
CA ARG A 5 1.84 18.89 -28.07
C ARG A 5 0.72 19.43 -27.19
N ALA A 6 -0.51 18.98 -27.46
CA ALA A 6 -1.63 19.23 -26.55
C ALA A 6 -1.22 18.79 -25.14
N ARG A 7 -1.48 19.63 -24.15
CA ARG A 7 -1.20 19.31 -22.76
C ARG A 7 -2.05 18.09 -22.40
N GLN A 8 -1.43 16.94 -22.16
CA GLN A 8 -2.16 15.80 -21.61
C GLN A 8 -2.67 16.21 -20.24
N GLU A 9 -4.00 16.28 -20.11
CA GLU A 9 -4.64 16.49 -18.81
C GLU A 9 -4.39 15.26 -17.96
N SER A 10 -3.79 15.45 -16.79
CA SER A 10 -3.64 14.37 -15.82
C SER A 10 -5.03 13.92 -15.37
N PRO A 11 -5.34 12.61 -15.38
CA PRO A 11 -6.64 12.13 -14.93
C PRO A 11 -6.88 12.54 -13.49
N SER A 12 -8.12 12.93 -13.18
CA SER A 12 -8.54 13.34 -11.85
C SER A 12 -8.45 12.17 -10.86
N PHE A 13 -8.48 12.47 -9.56
CA PHE A 13 -8.47 11.43 -8.53
C PHE A 13 -9.63 10.43 -8.72
N ASP A 14 -10.85 10.93 -8.93
CA ASP A 14 -12.04 10.07 -9.11
C ASP A 14 -11.91 9.17 -10.34
N GLN A 15 -11.35 9.69 -11.44
CA GLN A 15 -11.08 8.89 -12.65
C GLN A 15 -10.09 7.76 -12.35
N ARG A 16 -9.00 8.06 -11.63
CA ARG A 16 -8.02 7.04 -11.22
C ARG A 16 -8.66 5.96 -10.34
N ILE A 17 -9.53 6.34 -9.41
CA ILE A 17 -10.27 5.39 -8.56
C ILE A 17 -11.22 4.51 -9.40
N GLN A 18 -11.90 5.06 -10.40
CA GLN A 18 -12.73 4.27 -11.31
C GLN A 18 -11.90 3.30 -12.17
N ASP A 19 -10.71 3.72 -12.62
CA ASP A 19 -9.82 2.89 -13.42
C ASP A 19 -9.18 1.74 -12.61
N LEU A 20 -9.06 1.87 -11.29
CA LEU A 20 -8.67 0.76 -10.41
C LEU A 20 -9.64 -0.42 -10.51
N ALA A 21 -10.96 -0.14 -10.50
CA ALA A 21 -11.97 -1.19 -10.62
C ALA A 21 -11.85 -1.93 -11.97
N LYS A 22 -11.56 -1.22 -13.06
CA LYS A 22 -11.30 -1.81 -14.39
C LYS A 22 -10.04 -2.67 -14.41
N SER A 23 -9.08 -2.37 -13.54
CA SER A 23 -7.80 -3.09 -13.40
C SER A 23 -7.90 -4.30 -12.46
N GLY A 24 -9.12 -4.70 -12.06
CA GLY A 24 -9.38 -5.88 -11.24
C GLY A 24 -9.22 -5.69 -9.74
N PHE A 25 -9.09 -4.44 -9.27
CA PHE A 25 -9.15 -4.14 -7.85
C PHE A 25 -10.62 -4.06 -7.37
N GLN A 26 -10.86 -4.52 -6.16
CA GLN A 26 -12.11 -4.21 -5.45
C GLN A 26 -11.94 -2.86 -4.76
N VAL A 27 -12.91 -1.97 -4.92
CA VAL A 27 -12.86 -0.62 -4.35
C VAL A 27 -14.11 -0.41 -3.50
N LEU A 28 -13.93 -0.09 -2.23
CA LEU A 28 -15.00 0.22 -1.29
C LEU A 28 -14.78 1.63 -0.73
N ALA A 29 -15.76 2.52 -0.95
CA ALA A 29 -15.73 3.84 -0.32
C ALA A 29 -15.97 3.70 1.19
N GLN A 30 -15.11 4.33 1.98
CA GLN A 30 -15.19 4.42 3.43
C GLN A 30 -15.43 5.87 3.87
N PRO A 31 -15.86 6.08 5.13
CA PRO A 31 -15.92 7.40 5.73
C PRO A 31 -14.57 8.14 5.65
N GLU A 32 -14.63 9.47 5.81
CA GLU A 32 -13.45 10.35 5.82
C GLU A 32 -12.68 10.43 4.48
N GLY A 33 -13.25 9.94 3.38
CA GLY A 33 -12.64 10.04 2.05
C GLY A 33 -11.57 8.96 1.77
N CYS A 34 -11.56 7.88 2.55
CA CYS A 34 -10.78 6.69 2.25
C CYS A 34 -11.48 5.81 1.21
N PHE A 35 -10.75 5.38 0.18
CA PHE A 35 -11.16 4.28 -0.69
C PHE A 35 -10.34 3.05 -0.31
N LEU A 36 -11.00 2.04 0.27
CA LEU A 36 -10.36 0.78 0.57
C LEU A 36 -10.24 -0.03 -0.73
N VAL A 37 -9.00 -0.20 -1.19
CA VAL A 37 -8.67 -0.91 -2.42
C VAL A 37 -8.07 -2.25 -2.05
N SER A 38 -8.62 -3.35 -2.57
CA SER A 38 -8.16 -4.70 -2.24
C SER A 38 -8.01 -5.61 -3.46
N ARG A 39 -7.04 -6.52 -3.40
CA ARG A 39 -6.81 -7.58 -4.40
C ARG A 39 -5.86 -8.63 -3.85
N GLY A 40 -6.10 -9.90 -4.17
CA GLY A 40 -5.16 -10.99 -3.85
C GLY A 40 -4.87 -11.16 -2.35
N GLY A 41 -5.82 -10.84 -1.46
CA GLY A 41 -5.64 -10.93 0.00
C GLY A 41 -4.92 -9.74 0.63
N PHE A 42 -4.60 -8.70 -0.15
CA PHE A 42 -4.04 -7.44 0.34
C PHE A 42 -5.06 -6.31 0.19
N GLN A 43 -4.92 -5.30 1.04
CA GLN A 43 -5.71 -4.08 0.98
C GLN A 43 -4.89 -2.85 1.36
N ALA A 44 -5.27 -1.70 0.83
CA ALA A 44 -4.73 -0.40 1.22
C ALA A 44 -5.84 0.66 1.20
N CYS A 45 -5.73 1.65 2.07
CA CYS A 45 -6.55 2.85 1.97
C CYS A 45 -5.90 3.82 0.97
N VAL A 46 -6.68 4.31 0.01
CA VAL A 46 -6.25 5.33 -0.96
C VAL A 46 -7.07 6.59 -0.71
N ARG A 47 -6.39 7.73 -0.54
CA ARG A 47 -7.01 9.05 -0.35
C ARG A 47 -6.47 10.06 -1.35
N ALA A 48 -7.18 11.17 -1.51
CA ALA A 48 -6.62 12.35 -2.16
C ALA A 48 -5.82 13.18 -1.13
N ASP A 49 -4.63 13.63 -1.49
CA ASP A 49 -3.90 14.65 -0.73
C ASP A 49 -4.52 16.05 -0.91
N ALA A 50 -3.95 17.06 -0.25
CA ALA A 50 -4.43 18.45 -0.36
C ALA A 50 -4.37 19.03 -1.78
N GLN A 51 -3.61 18.39 -2.68
CA GLN A 51 -3.44 18.76 -4.09
C GLN A 51 -4.24 17.82 -5.03
N GLY A 52 -5.08 16.93 -4.50
CA GLY A 52 -5.87 15.99 -5.28
C GLY A 52 -5.10 14.82 -5.88
N ARG A 53 -3.87 14.55 -5.41
CA ARG A 53 -3.06 13.42 -5.86
C ARG A 53 -3.38 12.18 -5.03
N PRO A 54 -3.35 10.98 -5.62
CA PRO A 54 -3.59 9.76 -4.88
C PRO A 54 -2.44 9.48 -3.91
N LEU A 55 -2.78 9.25 -2.64
CA LEU A 55 -1.91 8.82 -1.56
C LEU A 55 -2.33 7.42 -1.14
N ILE A 56 -1.42 6.45 -1.23
CA ILE A 56 -1.60 5.12 -0.65
C ILE A 56 -1.12 5.18 0.79
N GLU A 57 -2.00 4.88 1.74
CA GLU A 57 -1.65 4.76 3.15
C GLU A 57 -1.01 3.37 3.44
N LYS A 58 -1.23 2.83 4.64
CA LYS A 58 -0.67 1.54 5.05
C LYS A 58 -1.31 0.38 4.26
N THR A 59 -0.47 -0.42 3.61
CA THR A 59 -0.88 -1.71 3.05
C THR A 59 -0.97 -2.77 4.15
N ALA A 60 -2.00 -3.59 4.09
CA ALA A 60 -2.26 -4.68 5.02
C ALA A 60 -2.55 -5.99 4.28
N ARG A 61 -2.20 -7.12 4.89
CA ARG A 61 -2.64 -8.45 4.47
C ARG A 61 -3.88 -8.85 5.27
N LEU A 62 -4.86 -9.45 4.61
CA LEU A 62 -6.06 -9.98 5.25
C LEU A 62 -5.77 -11.36 5.86
N ILE A 63 -5.83 -11.46 7.19
CA ILE A 63 -5.65 -12.71 7.93
C ILE A 63 -6.92 -12.95 8.73
N GLY A 64 -7.70 -13.98 8.36
CA GLY A 64 -8.99 -14.26 8.99
C GLY A 64 -9.98 -13.08 8.93
N GLY A 65 -9.92 -12.28 7.85
CA GLY A 65 -10.72 -11.07 7.68
C GLY A 65 -10.19 -9.82 8.40
N GLN A 66 -9.09 -9.92 9.14
CA GLN A 66 -8.47 -8.79 9.83
C GLN A 66 -7.30 -8.20 9.03
N ALA A 67 -7.17 -6.87 9.07
CA ALA A 67 -6.09 -6.13 8.41
C ALA A 67 -4.78 -6.22 9.22
N ALA A 68 -3.89 -7.14 8.83
CA ALA A 68 -2.59 -7.31 9.48
C ALA A 68 -1.50 -6.46 8.79
N LEU A 69 -0.78 -5.67 9.57
CA LEU A 69 0.31 -4.82 9.09
C LEU A 69 1.65 -5.55 9.13
N LEU A 70 2.54 -5.23 8.19
CA LEU A 70 3.90 -5.75 8.20
C LEU A 70 4.75 -5.03 9.25
N VAL A 71 5.32 -5.81 10.18
CA VAL A 71 6.17 -5.32 11.27
C VAL A 71 7.54 -5.97 11.16
N ASP A 72 8.59 -5.15 11.21
CA ASP A 72 9.97 -5.64 11.30
C ASP A 72 10.40 -5.74 12.77
N ALA A 73 10.81 -6.94 13.19
CA ALA A 73 11.33 -7.21 14.53
C ALA A 73 12.88 -7.34 14.57
N GLY A 74 13.57 -6.95 13.50
CA GLY A 74 15.02 -6.99 13.37
C GLY A 74 15.58 -8.31 12.85
N TYR A 75 15.09 -9.46 13.36
CA TYR A 75 15.51 -10.80 12.89
C TYR A 75 14.51 -11.45 11.92
N GLN A 76 13.26 -10.99 11.92
CA GLN A 76 12.16 -11.54 11.13
C GLN A 76 11.07 -10.46 10.97
N LYS A 77 10.35 -10.52 9.85
CA LYS A 77 9.14 -9.72 9.63
C LYS A 77 7.89 -10.52 10.01
N PHE A 78 6.91 -9.85 10.58
CA PHE A 78 5.64 -10.43 11.02
C PHE A 78 4.46 -9.70 10.42
N TRP A 79 3.40 -10.43 10.12
CA TRP A 79 2.06 -9.87 9.96
C TRP A 79 1.43 -9.72 11.33
N GLN A 80 1.17 -8.49 11.77
CA GLN A 80 0.54 -8.21 13.06
C GLN A 80 -0.90 -7.78 12.86
N ALA A 81 -1.83 -8.62 13.32
CA ALA A 81 -3.26 -8.35 13.31
C ALA A 81 -3.65 -7.33 14.40
N PRO A 82 -4.83 -6.68 14.29
CA PRO A 82 -5.42 -5.92 15.38
C PRO A 82 -5.57 -6.82 16.62
N GLY A 83 -5.07 -6.37 17.77
CA GLY A 83 -4.99 -7.19 19.00
C GLY A 83 -3.63 -7.84 19.25
N GLY A 84 -2.65 -7.68 18.34
CA GLY A 84 -1.24 -8.00 18.61
C GLY A 84 -0.82 -9.43 18.27
N ARG A 85 -1.73 -10.29 17.80
CA ARG A 85 -1.39 -11.60 17.25
C ARG A 85 -0.45 -11.43 16.05
N ARG A 86 0.63 -12.21 16.03
CA ARG A 86 1.66 -12.17 14.99
C ARG A 86 1.78 -13.51 14.27
N GLU A 87 1.92 -13.45 12.95
CA GLU A 87 2.24 -14.59 12.10
C GLU A 87 3.51 -14.26 11.28
N PRO A 88 4.45 -15.21 11.09
CA PRO A 88 5.66 -14.94 10.31
C PRO A 88 5.33 -14.51 8.86
N ALA A 89 5.99 -13.45 8.39
CA ALA A 89 5.88 -13.04 7.00
C ALA A 89 6.82 -13.91 6.13
N LEU A 90 6.24 -14.88 5.43
CA LEU A 90 6.93 -15.73 4.48
C LEU A 90 7.36 -14.95 3.23
N ALA A 91 8.40 -15.43 2.54
CA ALA A 91 8.91 -14.82 1.31
C ALA A 91 7.84 -14.65 0.22
N GLU A 92 6.94 -15.64 0.10
CA GLU A 92 5.80 -15.57 -0.82
C GLU A 92 4.86 -14.41 -0.47
N HIS A 93 4.55 -14.21 0.81
CA HIS A 93 3.70 -13.10 1.26
C HIS A 93 4.32 -11.74 0.92
N LEU A 94 5.64 -11.61 1.07
CA LEU A 94 6.36 -10.38 0.76
C LEU A 94 6.41 -10.11 -0.75
N SER A 95 6.55 -11.17 -1.56
CA SER A 95 6.51 -11.06 -3.02
C SER A 95 5.12 -10.65 -3.51
N GLN A 96 4.06 -11.23 -2.95
CA GLN A 96 2.69 -10.85 -3.27
C GLN A 96 2.34 -9.42 -2.81
N LEU A 97 2.82 -9.01 -1.63
CA LEU A 97 2.70 -7.63 -1.16
C LEU A 97 3.34 -6.66 -2.16
N HIS A 98 4.58 -6.94 -2.56
CA HIS A 98 5.31 -6.10 -3.51
C HIS A 98 4.54 -5.95 -4.83
N ASN A 99 4.09 -7.05 -5.43
CA ASN A 99 3.31 -7.02 -6.67
C ASN A 99 2.00 -6.23 -6.50
N PHE A 100 1.30 -6.41 -5.38
CA PHE A 100 0.10 -5.63 -5.08
C PHE A 100 0.39 -4.12 -5.05
N GLU A 101 1.46 -3.71 -4.38
CA GLU A 101 1.78 -2.29 -4.26
C GLU A 101 2.26 -1.68 -5.58
N GLU A 102 3.06 -2.41 -6.37
CA GLU A 102 3.53 -1.92 -7.67
C GLU A 102 2.38 -1.78 -8.67
N ASP A 103 1.50 -2.77 -8.75
CA ASP A 103 0.32 -2.68 -9.60
C ASP A 103 -0.61 -1.55 -9.16
N LEU A 104 -0.77 -1.34 -7.85
CA LEU A 104 -1.59 -0.25 -7.31
C LEU A 104 -0.98 1.11 -7.65
N ARG A 105 0.35 1.28 -7.49
CA ARG A 105 1.06 2.51 -7.86
C ARG A 105 0.96 2.78 -9.36
N GLN A 106 1.19 1.76 -10.18
CA GLN A 106 1.09 1.87 -11.63
C GLN A 106 -0.33 2.30 -12.06
N ALA A 107 -1.37 1.64 -11.53
CA ALA A 107 -2.75 1.97 -11.86
C ALA A 107 -3.15 3.37 -11.37
N LEU A 108 -2.63 3.81 -10.22
CA LEU A 108 -2.82 5.17 -9.70
C LEU A 108 -1.90 6.20 -10.37
N GLY A 109 -0.99 5.81 -11.26
CA GLY A 109 0.01 6.68 -11.88
C GLY A 109 0.93 7.37 -10.86
N ILE A 110 1.22 6.69 -9.74
CA ILE A 110 2.17 7.12 -8.71
C ILE A 110 3.58 6.63 -9.12
N PRO A 111 4.61 7.48 -9.06
CA PRO A 111 5.98 7.04 -9.34
C PRO A 111 6.43 5.89 -8.44
N SER A 112 7.00 4.86 -9.04
CA SER A 112 7.69 3.79 -8.31
C SER A 112 9.08 4.27 -7.92
N LEU A 113 9.34 4.37 -6.61
CA LEU A 113 10.61 4.85 -6.06
C LEU A 113 11.52 3.68 -5.72
N TYR A 114 12.76 3.71 -6.20
CA TYR A 114 13.74 2.62 -6.09
C TYR A 114 13.73 1.86 -4.74
N ASN A 115 13.88 2.56 -3.62
CA ASN A 115 13.94 1.90 -2.30
C ASN A 115 12.61 1.25 -1.87
N THR A 116 11.48 1.84 -2.27
CA THR A 116 10.14 1.30 -2.00
C THR A 116 9.89 0.06 -2.86
N SER A 117 10.27 0.12 -4.14
CA SER A 117 10.13 -0.98 -5.10
C SER A 117 11.02 -2.17 -4.75
N LEU A 118 12.15 -1.98 -4.07
CA LEU A 118 12.98 -3.09 -3.60
C LEU A 118 12.37 -3.90 -2.44
N GLY A 119 11.26 -3.46 -1.85
CA GLY A 119 10.64 -4.13 -0.70
C GLY A 119 11.45 -4.01 0.61
N SER A 120 12.38 -3.05 0.65
CA SER A 120 13.21 -2.77 1.84
C SER A 120 12.47 -1.98 2.93
N VAL A 121 11.33 -1.39 2.59
CA VAL A 121 10.50 -0.62 3.53
C VAL A 121 9.52 -1.53 4.28
N ASN A 122 9.17 -1.14 5.50
CA ASN A 122 8.16 -1.82 6.31
C ASN A 122 7.19 -0.79 6.89
N THR A 123 5.95 -1.20 7.15
CA THR A 123 4.92 -0.31 7.69
C THR A 123 5.21 0.10 9.13
N LEU A 124 5.81 -0.81 9.92
CA LEU A 124 6.15 -0.59 11.32
C LEU A 124 7.52 -1.20 11.64
N HIS A 125 8.27 -0.52 12.51
CA HIS A 125 9.52 -1.03 13.08
C HIS A 125 9.35 -1.20 14.59
N SER A 126 9.57 -2.41 15.09
CA SER A 126 9.51 -2.73 16.52
C SER A 126 10.82 -3.36 16.95
N TYR A 127 11.79 -2.51 17.29
CA TYR A 127 13.05 -2.97 17.85
C TYR A 127 12.88 -3.32 19.31
N ASP A 128 13.35 -4.50 19.69
CA ASP A 128 13.52 -4.85 21.10
C ASP A 128 14.71 -4.06 21.65
N ARG A 129 14.43 -2.87 22.21
CA ARG A 129 15.46 -2.10 22.88
C ARG A 129 15.68 -2.75 24.24
N LEU A 130 16.90 -3.22 24.49
CA LEU A 130 17.34 -3.65 25.83
C LEU A 130 17.05 -2.52 26.83
N GLN A 131 16.04 -2.69 27.67
CA GLN A 131 15.86 -1.86 28.86
C GLN A 131 16.79 -2.36 29.96
N GLY A 132 17.45 -1.43 30.67
CA GLY A 132 18.25 -1.77 31.86
C GLY A 132 19.69 -2.24 31.57
N ARG A 133 20.40 -1.61 30.63
CA ARG A 133 21.87 -1.65 30.71
C ARG A 133 22.30 -0.79 31.90
N PRO A 134 23.19 -1.28 32.80
CA PRO A 134 23.76 -0.47 33.88
C PRO A 134 24.59 0.69 33.32
#